data_AF-A0A093EWG7-F1
#
_entry.id   AF-A0A093EWG7-F1
#
_cell.length_a   1.000
_cell.length_b   1.000
_cell.length_c   1.000
_cell.angle_alpha   90.00
_cell.angle_beta   90.00
_cell.angle_gamma   90.00
#
_symmetry.space_group_name_H-M   'P 1'
#
loop_
_entity.id
_entity.type
_entity.pdbx_description
1 polymer ?
#
loop_
_entity_poly.entity_id
_entity_poly.type
_entity_poly.pdbx_seq_one_letter_code
_entity_poly.pdbx_strand_id
1 'polypeptide(L)'
;SLESAEEEYQGQTKRKRIRRKKQKNSLQNSDNLHGDQTESGMQDTLVQDNLQLQQAESPKISKNRKRKMKKKRQKEKMRAAGLVSKTTGVHFTYQPDKNNREEAAGLKDIDEKADSILDFLQATQQIYFADKKSNGTDSAVNSATAQELLQYLESRTISSSDVTLLYQLKSLVLLQDIERLKDALKQFQEQSMMPPDHTKIVTSLFHYWITDILPVKNRK
;
A
#
# COMPACT_ATOMS: atom_id res chain seq x y z
N SER A 1 40.90 31.15 37.01
CA SER A 1 41.39 29.76 36.84
C SER A 1 40.39 29.05 35.94
N LEU A 2 40.74 28.75 34.68
CA LEU A 2 41.49 27.54 34.23
C LEU A 2 40.68 26.28 34.61
N GLU A 3 40.27 25.36 33.72
CA GLU A 3 40.80 24.79 32.46
C GLU A 3 39.61 24.08 31.76
N SER A 4 39.39 24.13 30.44
CA SER A 4 40.03 23.40 29.32
C SER A 4 40.00 21.86 29.43
N ALA A 5 39.91 21.19 28.26
CA ALA A 5 40.16 19.75 27.95
C ALA A 5 38.85 18.93 27.65
N GLU A 6 38.62 18.19 26.54
CA GLU A 6 39.46 17.71 25.41
C GLU A 6 38.59 17.34 24.18
N GLU A 7 39.23 17.39 23.01
CA GLU A 7 38.80 16.83 21.72
C GLU A 7 38.83 15.29 21.72
N GLU A 8 37.94 14.62 20.98
CA GLU A 8 38.30 13.32 20.40
C GLU A 8 37.78 13.17 18.96
N TYR A 9 38.69 13.44 18.03
CA TYR A 9 38.60 13.12 16.61
C TYR A 9 38.73 11.59 16.40
N GLN A 10 37.64 10.89 16.08
CA GLN A 10 37.72 9.51 15.59
C GLN A 10 38.00 9.49 14.08
N GLY A 11 39.28 9.21 13.77
CA GLY A 11 39.90 9.30 12.46
C GLY A 11 39.34 8.35 11.39
N GLN A 12 39.28 8.87 10.17
CA GLN A 12 39.10 8.12 8.93
C GLN A 12 40.18 7.03 8.79
N THR A 13 39.78 5.77 8.71
CA THR A 13 40.69 4.66 8.45
C THR A 13 41.16 4.66 6.98
N LYS A 14 42.38 5.15 6.76
CA LYS A 14 43.04 5.13 5.44
C LYS A 14 43.38 3.69 5.03
N ARG A 15 42.61 3.12 4.10
CA ARG A 15 42.91 1.81 3.47
C ARG A 15 44.19 1.90 2.62
N LYS A 16 45.32 1.38 3.13
CA LYS A 16 46.57 1.22 2.36
C LYS A 16 46.41 0.09 1.34
N ARG A 17 46.64 0.40 0.06
CA ARG A 17 46.55 -0.55 -1.07
C ARG A 17 47.89 -1.25 -1.26
N ILE A 18 48.03 -2.48 -0.76
CA ILE A 18 49.25 -3.29 -0.96
C ILE A 18 49.30 -3.79 -2.41
N ARG A 19 50.31 -3.35 -3.17
CA ARG A 19 50.60 -3.82 -4.53
C ARG A 19 51.47 -5.09 -4.44
N ARG A 20 50.90 -6.28 -4.66
CA ARG A 20 51.68 -7.51 -4.81
C ARG A 20 52.42 -7.51 -6.15
N LYS A 21 53.76 -7.53 -6.13
CA LYS A 21 54.62 -7.69 -7.30
C LYS A 21 54.61 -9.18 -7.69
N LYS A 22 54.18 -9.52 -8.91
CA LYS A 22 54.29 -10.88 -9.44
C LYS A 22 55.77 -11.25 -9.58
N GLN A 23 56.18 -12.37 -8.99
CA GLN A 23 57.45 -13.00 -9.35
C GLN A 23 57.30 -13.65 -10.73
N LYS A 24 58.28 -13.42 -11.61
CA LYS A 24 58.37 -14.09 -12.92
C LYS A 24 59.01 -15.44 -12.70
N ASN A 25 58.31 -16.52 -13.06
CA ASN A 25 58.90 -17.85 -13.08
C ASN A 25 59.83 -17.92 -14.31
N SER A 26 61.12 -18.12 -14.05
CA SER A 26 62.16 -18.34 -15.05
C SER A 26 62.35 -19.84 -15.17
N LEU A 27 61.69 -20.46 -16.15
CA LEU A 27 62.09 -21.79 -16.60
C LEU A 27 62.89 -21.59 -17.89
N GLN A 28 64.20 -21.71 -17.74
CA GLN A 28 65.12 -22.04 -18.81
C GLN A 28 64.77 -23.46 -19.29
N ASN A 29 64.72 -23.66 -20.60
CA ASN A 29 65.10 -24.92 -21.21
C ASN A 29 65.56 -24.61 -22.64
N SER A 30 66.87 -24.71 -22.83
CA SER A 30 67.54 -24.87 -24.11
C SER A 30 67.94 -26.34 -24.21
N ASP A 31 67.55 -27.04 -25.28
CA ASP A 31 68.52 -27.66 -26.20
C ASP A 31 67.86 -28.55 -27.27
N ASN A 32 68.22 -28.21 -28.51
CA ASN A 32 68.70 -29.07 -29.61
C ASN A 32 67.80 -30.14 -30.28
N LEU A 33 67.51 -29.84 -31.55
CA LEU A 33 67.89 -30.54 -32.80
C LEU A 33 67.38 -31.97 -33.12
N HIS A 34 67.12 -32.13 -34.43
CA HIS A 34 67.10 -33.35 -35.27
C HIS A 34 65.69 -33.94 -35.53
N GLY A 35 65.21 -34.23 -36.74
CA GLY A 35 65.84 -34.32 -38.07
C GLY A 35 64.77 -34.42 -39.18
N ASP A 36 65.26 -34.63 -40.39
CA ASP A 36 64.66 -34.42 -41.72
C ASP A 36 63.69 -35.51 -42.23
N GLN A 37 62.88 -35.11 -43.24
CA GLN A 37 62.40 -35.84 -44.43
C GLN A 37 61.43 -37.05 -44.30
N THR A 38 60.26 -36.98 -44.97
CA THR A 38 59.89 -37.77 -46.19
C THR A 38 58.37 -37.69 -46.50
N GLU A 39 58.06 -37.06 -47.64
CA GLU A 39 57.06 -37.32 -48.70
C GLU A 39 55.81 -38.21 -48.47
N SER A 40 54.63 -37.72 -48.95
CA SER A 40 53.75 -38.37 -49.95
C SER A 40 52.26 -38.05 -49.76
N GLY A 41 51.56 -37.67 -50.84
CA GLY A 41 50.18 -38.12 -51.05
C GLY A 41 49.06 -37.08 -51.13
N MET A 42 48.87 -36.53 -52.33
CA MET A 42 47.58 -36.26 -52.99
C MET A 42 46.62 -35.21 -52.40
N GLN A 43 46.40 -34.20 -53.24
CA GLN A 43 45.32 -33.21 -53.19
C GLN A 43 43.97 -33.85 -53.60
N ASP A 44 42.90 -33.07 -53.46
CA ASP A 44 41.53 -33.29 -53.93
C ASP A 44 40.56 -33.92 -52.92
N THR A 45 39.95 -33.07 -52.08
CA THR A 45 38.51 -33.07 -51.71
C THR A 45 38.20 -32.03 -50.63
N LEU A 46 38.44 -30.73 -50.85
CA LEU A 46 37.74 -29.68 -50.06
C LEU A 46 37.83 -28.26 -50.66
N VAL A 47 37.72 -28.12 -51.99
CA VAL A 47 37.82 -26.80 -52.65
C VAL A 47 36.45 -26.13 -52.87
N GLN A 48 35.32 -26.78 -52.60
CA GLN A 48 33.99 -26.20 -52.90
C GLN A 48 33.27 -25.50 -51.74
N ASP A 49 33.67 -25.70 -50.48
CA ASP A 49 32.96 -25.07 -49.34
C ASP A 49 33.51 -23.69 -48.92
N ASN A 50 34.39 -23.09 -49.74
CA ASN A 50 35.01 -21.79 -49.43
C ASN A 50 34.48 -20.59 -50.23
N LEU A 51 33.45 -20.75 -51.07
CA LEU A 51 32.96 -19.67 -51.94
C LEU A 51 31.64 -19.01 -51.48
N GLN A 52 30.99 -19.49 -50.41
CA GLN A 52 29.72 -18.91 -49.93
C GLN A 52 29.78 -18.23 -48.55
N LEU A 53 30.94 -18.17 -47.91
CA LEU A 53 31.11 -17.49 -46.60
C LEU A 53 32.02 -16.25 -46.64
N GLN A 54 32.30 -15.68 -47.83
CA GLN A 54 33.13 -14.48 -47.96
C GLN A 54 32.37 -13.14 -48.02
N GLN A 55 31.03 -13.14 -47.90
CA GLN A 55 30.25 -11.88 -47.89
C GLN A 55 29.34 -11.76 -46.67
N ALA A 56 29.95 -11.72 -45.50
CA ALA A 56 29.45 -10.87 -44.43
C ALA A 56 30.64 -10.02 -44.00
N GLU A 57 30.65 -8.76 -44.43
CA GLU A 57 31.61 -7.77 -43.96
C GLU A 57 31.61 -7.80 -42.43
N SER A 58 32.62 -8.45 -41.86
CA SER A 58 32.87 -8.38 -40.43
C SER A 58 33.10 -6.90 -40.12
N PRO A 59 32.25 -6.25 -39.29
CA PRO A 59 32.41 -4.83 -39.05
C PRO A 59 33.83 -4.63 -38.50
N LYS A 60 34.61 -3.74 -39.12
CA LYS A 60 35.93 -3.33 -38.62
C LYS A 60 35.73 -2.64 -37.27
N ILE A 61 35.47 -3.42 -36.23
CA ILE A 61 35.13 -2.93 -34.90
C ILE A 61 36.37 -2.25 -34.34
N SER A 62 36.19 -1.00 -33.91
CA SER A 62 37.28 -0.23 -33.35
C SER A 62 37.94 -0.96 -32.17
N LYS A 63 39.23 -0.72 -31.95
CA LYS A 63 39.98 -1.31 -30.82
C LYS A 63 39.26 -1.07 -29.48
N ASN A 64 38.58 0.08 -29.33
CA ASN A 64 37.76 0.41 -28.16
C ASN A 64 36.51 -0.49 -28.05
N ARG A 65 35.79 -0.71 -29.16
CA ARG A 65 34.63 -1.62 -29.19
C ARG A 65 35.02 -3.04 -28.83
N LYS A 66 36.17 -3.55 -29.33
CA LYS A 66 36.74 -4.85 -28.93
C LYS A 66 36.96 -4.92 -27.42
N ARG A 67 37.60 -3.90 -26.83
CA ARG A 67 37.86 -3.83 -25.39
C ARG A 67 36.58 -3.81 -24.55
N LYS A 68 35.57 -3.02 -24.95
CA LYS A 68 34.27 -2.95 -24.28
C LYS A 68 33.52 -4.28 -24.33
N MET A 69 33.50 -4.94 -25.50
CA MET A 69 32.84 -6.23 -25.67
C MET A 69 33.52 -7.34 -24.84
N LYS A 70 34.85 -7.35 -24.78
CA LYS A 70 35.59 -8.30 -23.91
C LYS A 70 35.26 -8.08 -22.43
N LYS A 71 35.19 -6.81 -21.98
CA LYS A 71 34.81 -6.46 -20.60
C LYS A 71 33.36 -6.87 -20.28
N LYS A 72 32.43 -6.69 -21.23
CA LYS A 72 31.03 -7.11 -21.09
C LYS A 72 30.92 -8.63 -20.94
N ARG A 73 31.53 -9.39 -21.87
CA ARG A 73 31.56 -10.87 -21.80
C ARG A 73 32.20 -11.39 -20.52
N GLN A 74 33.28 -10.77 -20.04
CA GLN A 74 33.91 -11.18 -18.78
C GLN A 74 32.99 -10.95 -17.58
N LYS A 75 32.31 -9.79 -17.51
CA LYS A 75 31.36 -9.49 -16.43
C LYS A 75 30.16 -10.46 -16.44
N GLU A 76 29.68 -10.80 -17.62
CA GLU A 76 28.60 -11.76 -17.82
C GLU A 76 29.01 -13.19 -17.42
N LYS A 77 30.21 -13.65 -17.83
CA LYS A 77 30.75 -14.94 -17.39
C LYS A 77 30.86 -15.03 -15.86
N MET A 78 31.30 -13.95 -15.21
CA MET A 78 31.37 -13.89 -13.75
C MET A 78 29.98 -13.87 -13.09
N ARG A 79 28.96 -13.27 -13.74
CA ARG A 79 27.55 -13.30 -13.28
C ARG A 79 26.95 -14.70 -13.39
N ALA A 80 27.20 -15.39 -14.51
CA ALA A 80 26.73 -16.76 -14.75
C ALA A 80 27.38 -17.77 -13.78
N ALA A 81 28.65 -17.57 -13.43
CA ALA A 81 29.35 -18.36 -12.41
C ALA A 81 28.97 -17.99 -10.95
N GLY A 82 28.01 -17.09 -10.73
CA GLY A 82 27.60 -16.64 -9.38
C GLY A 82 28.63 -15.77 -8.63
N LEU A 83 29.80 -15.52 -9.21
CA LEU A 83 30.92 -14.79 -8.59
C LEU A 83 30.70 -13.27 -8.50
N VAL A 84 29.68 -12.73 -9.17
CA VAL A 84 29.27 -11.33 -8.98
C VAL A 84 27.95 -11.32 -8.22
N SER A 85 28.03 -11.02 -6.92
CA SER A 85 26.88 -10.79 -6.06
C SER A 85 25.94 -9.79 -6.73
N LYS A 86 24.68 -10.19 -6.93
CA LYS A 86 23.61 -9.23 -7.18
C LYS A 86 23.58 -8.36 -5.94
N THR A 87 23.78 -7.05 -6.10
CA THR A 87 23.51 -6.11 -5.01
C THR A 87 22.04 -6.32 -4.68
N THR A 88 21.76 -6.95 -3.55
CA THR A 88 20.43 -7.09 -2.99
C THR A 88 19.95 -5.66 -2.80
N GLY A 89 19.16 -5.17 -3.76
CA GLY A 89 18.43 -3.93 -3.57
C GLY A 89 17.56 -4.17 -2.35
N VAL A 90 17.79 -3.37 -1.31
CA VAL A 90 16.94 -3.38 -0.13
C VAL A 90 15.54 -3.07 -0.64
N HIS A 91 14.68 -4.09 -0.66
CA HIS A 91 13.29 -3.92 -1.00
C HIS A 91 12.66 -3.22 0.20
N PHE A 92 12.54 -1.89 0.11
CA PHE A 92 11.81 -1.11 1.09
C PHE A 92 10.33 -1.38 0.88
N THR A 93 9.86 -2.53 1.36
CA THR A 93 8.44 -2.76 1.55
C THR A 93 8.07 -2.01 2.82
N TYR A 94 7.45 -0.85 2.64
CA TYR A 94 6.74 -0.17 3.71
C TYR A 94 5.69 -1.14 4.25
N GLN A 95 5.94 -1.64 5.45
CA GLN A 95 4.99 -2.43 6.20
C GLN A 95 4.30 -1.43 7.13
N PRO A 96 3.07 -0.98 6.82
CA PRO A 96 2.38 -0.05 7.69
C PRO A 96 2.20 -0.73 9.05
N ASP A 97 2.65 -0.06 10.11
CA ASP A 97 2.41 -0.47 11.48
C ASP A 97 0.90 -0.54 11.70
N LYS A 98 0.38 -1.78 11.74
CA LYS A 98 -1.06 -2.06 11.90
C LYS A 98 -1.64 -1.44 13.16
N ASN A 99 -0.79 -1.16 14.15
CA ASN A 99 -1.19 -0.65 15.46
C ASN A 99 -1.46 0.87 15.48
N ASN A 100 -1.03 1.64 14.47
CA ASN A 100 -1.29 3.09 14.44
C ASN A 100 -2.34 3.48 13.37
N ARG A 101 -2.52 2.64 12.35
CA ARG A 101 -3.53 2.88 11.32
C ARG A 101 -4.94 2.57 11.81
N GLU A 102 -5.16 1.56 12.66
CA GLU A 102 -6.52 1.23 13.13
C GLU A 102 -7.10 2.27 14.08
N GLU A 103 -6.29 2.87 14.95
CA GLU A 103 -6.78 3.88 15.91
C GLU A 103 -7.04 5.23 15.22
N ALA A 104 -6.13 5.70 14.36
CA ALA A 104 -6.28 6.96 13.65
C ALA A 104 -7.22 6.89 12.41
N ALA A 105 -7.34 5.73 11.75
CA ALA A 105 -8.34 5.55 10.69
C ALA A 105 -9.73 5.23 11.26
N GLY A 106 -9.81 4.55 12.40
CA GLY A 106 -11.07 4.30 13.11
C GLY A 106 -11.70 5.60 13.61
N LEU A 107 -10.91 6.52 14.18
CA LEU A 107 -11.40 7.84 14.60
C LEU A 107 -11.95 8.67 13.44
N LYS A 108 -11.24 8.71 12.30
CA LYS A 108 -11.73 9.41 11.09
C LYS A 108 -13.00 8.78 10.53
N ASP A 109 -13.08 7.45 10.53
CA ASP A 109 -14.28 6.72 10.11
C ASP A 109 -15.48 7.01 11.04
N ILE A 110 -15.25 7.09 12.36
CA ILE A 110 -16.30 7.45 13.33
C ILE A 110 -16.76 8.89 13.11
N ASP A 111 -15.82 9.80 12.87
CA ASP A 111 -16.11 11.21 12.65
C ASP A 111 -16.94 11.43 11.37
N GLU A 112 -16.56 10.77 10.27
CA GLU A 112 -17.31 10.78 9.01
C GLU A 112 -18.70 10.15 9.16
N LYS A 113 -18.80 9.06 9.95
CA LYS A 113 -20.09 8.44 10.28
C LYS A 113 -20.98 9.37 11.09
N ALA A 114 -20.42 10.08 12.07
CA ALA A 114 -21.17 11.03 12.90
C ALA A 114 -21.74 12.17 12.06
N ASP A 115 -20.94 12.76 11.16
CA ASP A 115 -21.40 13.81 10.24
C ASP A 115 -22.50 13.29 9.31
N SER A 116 -22.31 12.08 8.77
CA SER A 116 -23.29 11.39 7.94
C SER A 116 -24.61 11.12 8.69
N ILE A 117 -24.56 10.76 9.97
CA ILE A 117 -25.74 10.57 10.82
C ILE A 117 -26.43 11.90 11.10
N LEU A 118 -25.66 12.95 11.41
CA LEU A 118 -26.17 14.28 11.69
C LEU A 118 -27.01 14.80 10.53
N ASP A 119 -26.48 14.74 9.29
CA ASP A 119 -27.20 15.14 8.08
C ASP A 119 -28.51 14.35 7.92
N PHE A 120 -28.46 13.04 8.15
CA PHE A 120 -29.61 12.16 8.01
C PHE A 120 -30.70 12.45 9.05
N LEU A 121 -30.32 12.61 10.32
CA LEU A 121 -31.25 12.90 11.40
C LEU A 121 -31.84 14.30 11.26
N GLN A 122 -31.03 15.28 10.86
CA GLN A 122 -31.51 16.63 10.59
C GLN A 122 -32.56 16.64 9.48
N ALA A 123 -32.30 15.95 8.36
CA ALA A 123 -33.29 15.80 7.28
C ALA A 123 -34.55 15.06 7.76
N THR A 124 -34.38 13.97 8.53
CA THR A 124 -35.50 13.19 9.06
C THR A 124 -36.38 14.03 9.99
N GLN A 125 -35.78 14.83 10.88
CA GLN A 125 -36.51 15.72 11.77
C GLN A 125 -37.31 16.76 10.99
N GLN A 126 -36.73 17.36 9.93
CA GLN A 126 -37.44 18.32 9.09
C GLN A 126 -38.68 17.71 8.45
N ILE A 127 -38.55 16.50 7.88
CA ILE A 127 -39.68 15.78 7.27
C ILE A 127 -40.72 15.44 8.33
N TYR A 128 -40.29 14.87 9.46
CA TYR A 128 -41.18 14.49 10.56
C TYR A 128 -42.00 15.69 11.05
N PHE A 129 -41.37 16.83 11.33
CA PHE A 129 -42.10 18.00 11.81
C PHE A 129 -42.95 18.64 10.72
N ALA A 130 -42.55 18.59 9.44
CA ALA A 130 -43.39 19.05 8.34
C ALA A 130 -44.70 18.25 8.24
N ASP A 131 -44.60 16.92 8.29
CA ASP A 131 -45.75 16.00 8.25
C ASP A 131 -46.63 16.12 9.49
N LYS A 132 -46.06 16.30 10.69
CA LYS A 132 -46.86 16.48 11.91
C LYS A 132 -47.59 17.82 11.92
N LYS A 133 -46.96 18.89 11.40
CA LYS A 133 -47.62 20.19 11.24
C LYS A 133 -48.79 20.12 10.27
N SER A 134 -48.70 19.34 9.19
CA SER A 134 -49.82 19.16 8.25
C SER A 134 -50.94 18.29 8.83
N ASN A 135 -50.60 17.33 9.69
CA ASN A 135 -51.55 16.35 10.22
C ASN A 135 -52.19 16.75 11.57
N GLY A 136 -51.82 17.90 12.13
CA GLY A 136 -52.42 18.45 13.36
C GLY A 136 -52.31 17.54 14.59
N THR A 137 -51.39 16.58 14.59
CA THR A 137 -51.22 15.58 15.65
C THR A 137 -50.15 16.02 16.63
N ASP A 138 -50.40 15.85 17.93
CA ASP A 138 -49.41 16.14 18.96
C ASP A 138 -48.12 15.33 18.72
N SER A 139 -47.00 16.05 18.61
CA SER A 139 -45.71 15.45 18.32
C SER A 139 -45.17 14.72 19.55
N ALA A 140 -44.97 13.41 19.44
CA ALA A 140 -44.29 12.60 20.47
C ALA A 140 -42.83 13.04 20.69
N VAL A 141 -42.24 13.72 19.70
CA VAL A 141 -40.88 14.27 19.75
C VAL A 141 -40.95 15.76 20.08
N ASN A 142 -40.33 16.17 21.19
CA ASN A 142 -40.15 17.58 21.51
C ASN A 142 -39.11 18.21 20.57
N SER A 143 -39.47 19.31 19.92
CA SER A 143 -38.58 20.05 19.02
C SER A 143 -37.31 20.55 19.71
N ALA A 144 -37.38 20.97 20.98
CA ALA A 144 -36.21 21.47 21.71
C ALA A 144 -35.20 20.34 21.94
N THR A 145 -35.66 19.23 22.49
CA THR A 145 -34.83 18.05 22.79
C THR A 145 -34.27 17.40 21.51
N ALA A 146 -35.00 17.50 20.39
CA ALA A 146 -34.52 17.02 19.10
C ALA A 146 -33.36 17.87 18.55
N GLN A 147 -33.33 19.17 18.83
CA GLN A 147 -32.20 20.05 18.50
C GLN A 147 -31.02 19.81 19.44
N GLU A 148 -31.28 19.58 20.73
CA GLU A 148 -30.23 19.20 21.70
C GLU A 148 -29.52 17.90 21.29
N LEU A 149 -30.26 16.91 20.77
CA LEU A 149 -29.69 15.70 20.19
C LEU A 149 -28.70 16.01 19.04
N LEU A 150 -29.07 16.92 18.13
CA LEU A 150 -28.21 17.28 16.99
C LEU A 150 -26.95 18.01 17.48
N GLN A 151 -27.10 18.91 18.45
CA GLN A 151 -25.95 19.59 19.08
C GLN A 151 -25.04 18.59 19.82
N TYR A 152 -25.62 17.57 20.44
CA TYR A 152 -24.88 16.49 21.09
C TYR A 152 -24.04 15.69 20.07
N LEU A 153 -24.60 15.39 18.89
CA LEU A 153 -23.84 14.81 17.77
C LEU A 153 -22.76 15.75 17.23
N GLU A 154 -23.09 17.03 17.00
CA GLU A 154 -22.17 18.04 16.47
C GLU A 154 -20.97 18.28 17.38
N SER A 155 -21.19 18.25 18.70
CA SER A 155 -20.14 18.39 19.72
C SER A 155 -19.18 17.20 19.81
N ARG A 156 -19.43 16.11 19.08
CA ARG A 156 -18.65 14.85 19.09
C ARG A 156 -18.46 14.27 20.50
N THR A 157 -19.41 14.49 21.40
CA THR A 157 -19.38 13.98 22.80
C THR A 157 -20.01 12.60 22.95
N ILE A 158 -20.41 11.99 21.84
CA ILE A 158 -21.07 10.68 21.79
C ILE A 158 -20.02 9.55 21.81
N SER A 159 -20.35 8.46 22.48
CA SER A 159 -19.53 7.24 22.48
C SER A 159 -19.42 6.64 21.07
N SER A 160 -18.24 6.19 20.67
CA SER A 160 -18.03 5.54 19.38
C SER A 160 -18.97 4.35 19.15
N SER A 161 -19.34 3.63 20.22
CA SER A 161 -20.33 2.54 20.16
C SER A 161 -21.73 3.03 19.79
N ASP A 162 -22.15 4.20 20.27
CA ASP A 162 -23.45 4.77 19.90
C ASP A 162 -23.43 5.24 18.45
N VAL A 163 -22.32 5.83 17.98
CA VAL A 163 -22.17 6.25 16.58
C VAL A 163 -22.28 5.06 15.64
N THR A 164 -21.65 3.92 15.96
CA THR A 164 -21.72 2.72 15.11
C THR A 164 -23.14 2.12 15.08
N LEU A 165 -23.82 2.07 16.22
CA LEU A 165 -25.22 1.63 16.29
C LEU A 165 -26.15 2.55 15.47
N LEU A 166 -26.03 3.87 15.62
CA LEU A 166 -26.80 4.84 14.83
C LEU A 166 -26.51 4.72 13.33
N TYR A 167 -25.25 4.53 12.96
CA TYR A 167 -24.85 4.34 11.57
C TYR A 167 -25.44 3.06 10.98
N GLN A 168 -25.49 1.98 11.77
CA GLN A 168 -26.14 0.73 11.38
C GLN A 168 -27.64 0.95 11.14
N LEU A 169 -28.35 1.65 12.03
CA LEU A 169 -29.77 1.98 11.85
C LEU A 169 -29.99 2.77 10.56
N LYS A 170 -29.20 3.83 10.33
CA LYS A 170 -29.23 4.60 9.07
C LYS A 170 -29.03 3.70 7.85
N SER A 171 -28.02 2.84 7.89
CA SER A 171 -27.71 1.93 6.78
C SER A 171 -28.88 1.00 6.47
N LEU A 172 -29.54 0.46 7.50
CA LEU A 172 -30.72 -0.41 7.34
C LEU A 172 -31.92 0.34 6.76
N VAL A 173 -32.14 1.61 7.13
CA VAL A 173 -33.16 2.46 6.49
C VAL A 173 -32.88 2.62 5.00
N LEU A 174 -31.63 2.87 4.60
CA LEU A 174 -31.25 3.03 3.19
C LEU A 174 -31.40 1.73 2.40
N LEU A 175 -31.09 0.59 3.03
CA LEU A 175 -31.31 -0.74 2.47
C LEU A 175 -32.79 -1.17 2.45
N GLN A 176 -33.66 -0.42 3.14
CA GLN A 176 -35.09 -0.69 3.28
C GLN A 176 -35.37 -2.05 3.95
N ASP A 177 -34.45 -2.51 4.79
CA ASP A 177 -34.57 -3.77 5.52
C ASP A 177 -35.31 -3.53 6.85
N ILE A 178 -36.63 -3.63 6.80
CA ILE A 178 -37.51 -3.30 7.93
C ILE A 178 -37.36 -4.30 9.08
N GLU A 179 -37.15 -5.58 8.78
CA GLU A 179 -37.04 -6.63 9.81
C GLU A 179 -35.76 -6.43 10.62
N ARG A 180 -34.62 -6.31 9.95
CA ARG A 180 -33.34 -6.06 10.64
C ARG A 180 -33.31 -4.69 11.31
N LEU A 181 -33.98 -3.69 10.73
CA LEU A 181 -34.08 -2.37 11.34
C LEU A 181 -34.80 -2.43 12.70
N LYS A 182 -35.89 -3.20 12.81
CA LYS A 182 -36.60 -3.38 14.09
C LYS A 182 -35.71 -4.04 15.14
N ASP A 183 -35.00 -5.09 14.76
CA ASP A 183 -34.11 -5.81 15.68
C ASP A 183 -32.93 -4.93 16.13
N ALA A 184 -32.32 -4.21 15.18
CA ALA A 184 -31.23 -3.27 15.47
C ALA A 184 -31.70 -2.11 16.36
N LEU A 185 -32.94 -1.64 16.19
CA LEU A 185 -33.50 -0.56 17.01
C LEU A 185 -33.70 -1.03 18.45
N LYS A 186 -34.16 -2.27 18.66
CA LYS A 186 -34.22 -2.87 19.99
C LYS A 186 -32.84 -2.98 20.64
N GLN A 187 -31.83 -3.44 19.89
CA GLN A 187 -30.45 -3.51 20.37
C GLN A 187 -29.89 -2.14 20.74
N PHE A 188 -30.17 -1.11 19.93
CA PHE A 188 -29.78 0.26 20.22
C PHE A 188 -30.37 0.76 21.56
N GLN A 189 -31.64 0.48 21.84
CA GLN A 189 -32.26 0.87 23.12
C GLN A 189 -31.63 0.19 24.33
N GLU A 190 -31.20 -1.08 24.17
CA GLU A 190 -30.60 -1.86 25.26
C GLU A 190 -29.12 -1.51 25.49
N GLN A 191 -28.39 -1.16 24.43
CA GLN A 191 -26.93 -0.99 24.47
C GLN A 191 -26.48 0.47 24.47
N SER A 192 -27.38 1.42 24.15
CA SER A 192 -26.97 2.80 24.01
C SER A 192 -26.58 3.44 25.34
N MET A 193 -25.47 4.19 25.31
CA MET A 193 -25.00 5.01 26.43
C MET A 193 -25.53 6.45 26.36
N MET A 194 -26.38 6.75 25.38
CA MET A 194 -26.99 8.06 25.22
C MET A 194 -28.01 8.35 26.33
N PRO A 195 -28.23 9.63 26.66
CA PRO A 195 -29.30 10.02 27.57
C PRO A 195 -30.66 9.44 27.11
N PRO A 196 -31.53 9.00 28.02
CA PRO A 196 -32.76 8.30 27.67
C PRO A 196 -33.70 9.16 26.81
N ASP A 197 -33.66 10.47 26.98
CA ASP A 197 -34.48 11.38 26.18
C ASP A 197 -34.00 11.47 24.73
N HIS A 198 -32.68 11.43 24.51
CA HIS A 198 -32.10 11.34 23.18
C HIS A 198 -32.44 10.00 22.52
N THR A 199 -32.32 8.90 23.26
CA THR A 199 -32.64 7.54 22.78
C THR A 199 -34.11 7.42 22.36
N LYS A 200 -35.04 8.02 23.11
CA LYS A 200 -36.48 8.06 22.76
C LYS A 200 -36.73 8.82 21.46
N ILE A 201 -36.02 9.93 21.23
CA ILE A 201 -36.17 10.73 20.01
C ILE A 201 -35.68 9.95 18.81
N VAL A 202 -34.47 9.42 18.87
CA VAL A 202 -33.90 8.57 17.82
C VAL A 202 -34.84 7.41 17.50
N THR A 203 -35.27 6.70 18.55
CA THR A 203 -36.27 5.62 18.46
C THR A 203 -37.52 6.09 17.71
N SER A 204 -38.10 7.21 18.09
CA SER A 204 -39.34 7.73 17.48
C SER A 204 -39.15 8.10 16.00
N LEU A 205 -38.01 8.68 15.64
CA LEU A 205 -37.68 9.03 14.26
C LEU A 205 -37.53 7.77 13.39
N PHE A 206 -36.83 6.74 13.87
CA PHE A 206 -36.70 5.48 13.13
C PHE A 206 -38.02 4.68 13.08
N HIS A 207 -38.86 4.76 14.12
CA HIS A 207 -40.21 4.20 14.06
C HIS A 207 -41.05 4.86 12.97
N TYR A 208 -40.97 6.19 12.84
CA TYR A 208 -41.65 6.92 11.76
C TYR A 208 -41.19 6.47 10.36
N TRP A 209 -39.89 6.18 10.18
CA TRP A 209 -39.41 5.56 8.93
C TRP A 209 -40.07 4.20 8.67
N ILE A 210 -40.20 3.37 9.69
CA ILE A 210 -40.81 2.02 9.60
C ILE A 210 -42.30 2.09 9.29
N THR A 211 -43.03 3.05 9.88
CA THR A 211 -44.50 3.11 9.79
C THR A 211 -45.00 3.92 8.60
N ASP A 212 -44.37 5.05 8.32
CA ASP A 212 -44.93 6.06 7.41
C ASP A 212 -44.14 6.17 6.09
N ILE A 213 -42.80 6.05 6.12
CA ILE A 213 -41.98 6.30 4.93
C ILE A 213 -41.72 5.02 4.12
N LEU A 214 -41.14 3.99 4.74
CA LEU A 214 -40.73 2.76 4.04
C LEU A 214 -41.91 1.98 3.44
N PRO A 215 -43.06 1.79 4.14
CA PRO A 215 -44.18 1.04 3.58
C PRO A 215 -44.82 1.69 2.36
N VAL A 216 -44.80 3.02 2.27
CA VAL A 216 -45.36 3.77 1.15
C VAL A 216 -44.50 3.61 -0.10
N LYS A 217 -43.18 3.52 0.07
CA LYS A 217 -42.23 3.37 -1.03
C LYS A 217 -42.29 2.00 -1.70
N ASN A 218 -42.68 0.95 -0.97
CA ASN A 218 -42.81 -0.43 -1.47
C ASN A 218 -44.12 -0.70 -2.24
N ARG A 219 -45.01 0.29 -2.36
CA ARG A 219 -46.29 0.18 -3.08
C ARG A 219 -46.23 0.66 -4.54
N LYS A 220 -45.03 0.90 -5.06
CA LYS A 220 -44.82 1.35 -6.45
C LYS A 220 -44.24 0.23 -7.31
#